data_AF-A0A0K0FQZ4-F1
#
_entry.id   AF-A0A0K0FQZ4-F1
#
_cell.length_a   1.000
_cell.length_b   1.000
_cell.length_c   1.000
_cell.angle_alpha   90.00
_cell.angle_beta   90.00
_cell.angle_gamma   90.00
#
_symmetry.space_group_name_H-M   'P 1'
#
loop_
_entity.id
_entity.type
_entity.pdbx_description
1 polymer ?
#
loop_
_entity_poly.entity_id
_entity_poly.type
_entity_poly.pdbx_seq_one_letter_code
_entity_poly.pdbx_strand_id
1 'polypeptide(L)'
;MRETLHALGVDYEHNRYDRDKYIDINWKNVKKDFLKYFQKIFKDQQIQDEYGISGRQVIIAKNEFMQPFMGRSKHLSLYDAKFNKKYCSYPHIFLPQLCHNFGYTHPRIPSICKCPPFTQGNDCKDLITNNHFCTFHNRLFATREKSIAFPRVSGRCTFYISTSYVPICKDNQHVEKRYKRDLAISGILFCPSHSPQVIVSESNQMVIQSHFPPMQINLVLDFWRISN
;
A
#
# COMPACT_ATOMS: atom_id res chain seq x y z
N MET A 1 -5.99 -16.99 1.23
CA MET A 1 -6.32 -15.71 1.90
C MET A 1 -7.39 -14.92 1.16
N ARG A 2 -7.25 -14.62 -0.15
CA ARG A 2 -8.34 -13.98 -0.92
C ARG A 2 -9.69 -14.70 -0.76
N GLU A 3 -9.67 -16.04 -0.85
CA GLU A 3 -10.86 -16.88 -0.61
C GLU A 3 -11.43 -16.78 0.81
N THR A 4 -10.55 -16.57 1.80
CA THR A 4 -10.93 -16.38 3.20
C THR A 4 -11.63 -15.03 3.38
N LEU A 5 -11.15 -13.97 2.71
CA LEU A 5 -11.83 -12.67 2.67
C LEU A 5 -13.19 -12.78 1.96
N HIS A 6 -13.25 -13.51 0.86
CA HIS A 6 -14.50 -13.72 0.10
C HIS A 6 -15.55 -14.47 0.92
N ALA A 7 -15.17 -15.54 1.61
CA ALA A 7 -16.06 -16.26 2.54
C ALA A 7 -16.52 -15.38 3.72
N LEU A 8 -15.72 -14.40 4.15
CA LEU A 8 -16.10 -13.37 5.12
C LEU A 8 -16.91 -12.21 4.51
N GLY A 9 -17.32 -12.31 3.24
CA GLY A 9 -18.17 -11.32 2.56
C GLY A 9 -17.43 -10.07 2.07
N VAL A 10 -16.11 -10.16 1.83
CA VAL A 10 -15.34 -9.15 1.09
C VAL A 10 -15.32 -9.54 -0.39
N ASP A 11 -16.10 -8.83 -1.19
CA ASP A 11 -16.10 -8.96 -2.66
C ASP A 11 -14.72 -8.64 -3.26
N TYR A 12 -14.51 -8.95 -4.54
CA TYR A 12 -13.27 -8.65 -5.23
C TYR A 12 -13.11 -7.14 -5.44
N GLU A 13 -11.87 -6.67 -5.38
CA GLU A 13 -11.56 -5.23 -5.41
C GLU A 13 -11.93 -4.60 -6.77
N HIS A 14 -11.97 -5.43 -7.82
CA HIS A 14 -12.45 -5.08 -9.16
C HIS A 14 -13.99 -5.14 -9.32
N ASN A 15 -14.76 -5.42 -8.27
CA ASN A 15 -16.22 -5.32 -8.26
C ASN A 15 -16.72 -4.04 -7.58
N ARG A 16 -15.82 -3.24 -6.99
CA ARG A 16 -16.15 -1.94 -6.39
C ARG A 16 -16.90 -1.03 -7.37
N TYR A 17 -17.92 -0.34 -6.87
CA TYR A 17 -18.70 0.64 -7.63
C TYR A 17 -17.82 1.73 -8.28
N ASP A 18 -16.74 2.13 -7.61
CA ASP A 18 -15.80 3.18 -8.04
C ASP A 18 -14.57 2.65 -8.79
N ARG A 19 -14.49 1.34 -9.10
CA ARG A 19 -13.32 0.71 -9.75
C ARG A 19 -12.85 1.43 -11.02
N ASP A 20 -13.79 1.99 -11.80
CA ASP A 20 -13.53 2.57 -13.11
C ASP A 20 -12.70 3.89 -13.01
N LYS A 21 -12.45 4.37 -11.79
CA LYS A 21 -11.48 5.44 -11.49
C LYS A 21 -10.02 4.96 -11.49
N TYR A 22 -9.78 3.65 -11.38
CA TYR A 22 -8.46 3.05 -11.19
C TYR A 22 -8.12 1.97 -12.23
N ILE A 23 -9.12 1.29 -12.78
CA ILE A 23 -8.99 0.25 -13.80
C ILE A 23 -9.98 0.45 -14.95
N ASP A 24 -9.65 -0.09 -16.13
CA ASP A 24 -10.58 -0.37 -17.22
C ASP A 24 -10.68 -1.88 -17.45
N ILE A 25 -11.83 -2.33 -17.95
CA ILE A 25 -12.06 -3.72 -18.37
C ILE A 25 -12.04 -3.78 -19.90
N ASN A 26 -11.07 -4.49 -20.47
CA ASN A 26 -11.03 -4.76 -21.90
C ASN A 26 -11.97 -5.92 -22.25
N TRP A 27 -13.25 -5.60 -22.39
CA TRP A 27 -14.32 -6.55 -22.73
C TRP A 27 -14.04 -7.40 -23.98
N LYS A 28 -13.26 -6.91 -24.94
CA LYS A 28 -12.87 -7.66 -26.15
C LYS A 28 -11.91 -8.82 -25.86
N ASN A 29 -11.21 -8.79 -24.72
CA ASN A 29 -10.32 -9.85 -24.26
C ASN A 29 -11.00 -10.83 -23.29
N VAL A 30 -12.25 -10.58 -22.85
CA VAL A 30 -12.95 -11.45 -21.89
C VAL A 30 -13.53 -12.67 -22.62
N LYS A 31 -13.18 -13.87 -22.15
CA LYS A 31 -13.85 -15.12 -22.56
C LYS A 31 -15.36 -15.03 -22.27
N LYS A 32 -16.23 -15.39 -23.22
CA LYS A 32 -17.69 -15.13 -23.16
C LYS A 32 -18.34 -15.55 -21.83
N ASP A 33 -18.04 -16.75 -21.35
CA ASP A 33 -18.63 -17.35 -20.14
C ASP A 33 -18.30 -16.56 -18.86
N PHE A 34 -17.27 -15.73 -18.93
CA PHE A 34 -16.76 -14.94 -17.83
C PHE A 34 -17.22 -13.48 -17.83
N LEU A 35 -18.02 -13.04 -18.82
CA LEU A 35 -18.52 -11.66 -18.90
C LEU A 35 -19.28 -11.23 -17.63
N LYS A 36 -19.96 -12.17 -16.96
CA LYS A 36 -20.71 -11.93 -15.71
C LYS A 36 -19.85 -11.45 -14.54
N TYR A 37 -18.64 -12.01 -14.37
CA TYR A 37 -17.73 -11.67 -13.26
C TYR A 37 -17.26 -10.21 -13.31
N PHE A 38 -17.28 -9.58 -14.48
CA PHE A 38 -16.88 -8.18 -14.64
C PHE A 38 -18.06 -7.19 -14.55
N GLN A 39 -19.29 -7.65 -14.37
CA GLN A 39 -20.45 -6.78 -14.16
C GLN A 39 -20.56 -6.36 -12.69
N LYS A 40 -20.60 -5.05 -12.41
CA LYS A 40 -20.66 -4.48 -11.03
C LYS A 40 -21.86 -4.92 -10.16
N ILE A 41 -22.82 -5.62 -10.76
CA ILE A 41 -24.04 -6.10 -10.10
C ILE A 41 -23.84 -7.53 -9.56
N PHE A 42 -22.86 -8.28 -10.09
CA PHE A 42 -22.71 -9.70 -9.80
C PHE A 42 -21.75 -9.93 -8.60
N LYS A 43 -22.25 -10.58 -7.55
CA LYS A 43 -21.46 -11.16 -6.46
C LYS A 43 -21.29 -12.65 -6.73
N ASP A 44 -20.18 -13.06 -7.31
CA ASP A 44 -20.01 -14.43 -7.84
C ASP A 44 -19.16 -15.34 -6.94
N GLN A 45 -19.30 -16.64 -7.16
CA GLN A 45 -18.46 -17.66 -6.54
C GLN A 45 -17.07 -17.74 -7.19
N GLN A 46 -16.19 -18.57 -6.62
CA GLN A 46 -14.85 -18.85 -7.10
C GLN A 46 -14.78 -19.24 -8.58
N ILE A 47 -13.96 -18.53 -9.35
CA ILE A 47 -13.07 -19.16 -10.34
C ILE A 47 -11.69 -18.48 -10.24
N GLN A 48 -10.63 -19.28 -10.35
CA GLN A 48 -9.28 -18.79 -10.60
C GLN A 48 -8.67 -19.60 -11.75
N ASP A 49 -8.76 -19.06 -12.98
CA ASP A 49 -7.73 -19.13 -14.02
C ASP A 49 -8.14 -18.27 -15.23
N GLU A 50 -7.18 -17.97 -16.11
CA GLU A 50 -7.20 -16.80 -17.01
C GLU A 50 -8.54 -16.46 -17.68
N TYR A 51 -9.18 -15.38 -17.21
CA TYR A 51 -10.35 -14.75 -17.85
C TYR A 51 -10.11 -14.28 -19.29
N GLY A 52 -8.84 -14.14 -19.68
CA GLY A 52 -8.38 -13.63 -20.97
C GLY A 52 -8.45 -14.67 -22.09
N ILE A 53 -8.98 -14.25 -23.25
CA ILE A 53 -8.84 -15.00 -24.51
C ILE A 53 -7.34 -15.08 -24.84
N SER A 54 -6.80 -16.30 -24.90
CA SER A 54 -5.38 -16.58 -25.19
C SER A 54 -4.41 -15.79 -24.29
N GLY A 55 -4.66 -15.75 -22.98
CA GLY A 55 -3.79 -15.07 -21.99
C GLY A 55 -3.77 -13.54 -22.06
N ARG A 56 -4.61 -12.93 -22.90
CA ARG A 56 -4.66 -11.46 -23.04
C ARG A 56 -5.18 -10.78 -21.77
N GLN A 57 -4.55 -9.67 -21.40
CA GLN A 57 -4.95 -8.90 -20.22
C GLN A 57 -6.38 -8.37 -20.34
N VAL A 58 -7.20 -8.66 -19.33
CA VAL A 58 -8.59 -8.20 -19.19
C VAL A 58 -8.68 -6.92 -18.36
N ILE A 59 -8.01 -6.88 -17.21
CA ILE A 59 -7.98 -5.71 -16.33
C ILE A 59 -6.73 -4.88 -16.66
N ILE A 60 -6.94 -3.60 -16.97
CA ILE A 60 -5.89 -2.63 -17.27
C ILE A 60 -5.94 -1.53 -16.21
N ALA A 61 -4.85 -1.30 -15.48
CA ALA A 61 -4.73 -0.23 -14.52
C ALA A 61 -4.51 1.12 -15.22
N LYS A 62 -5.24 2.15 -14.79
CA LYS A 62 -5.07 3.55 -15.23
C LYS A 62 -3.76 4.17 -14.75
N ASN A 63 -3.10 3.50 -13.80
CA ASN A 63 -1.73 3.74 -13.42
C ASN A 63 -0.90 2.51 -13.83
N GLU A 64 -0.09 2.65 -14.88
CA GLU A 64 0.75 1.58 -15.42
C GLU A 64 1.67 0.96 -14.35
N PHE A 65 2.16 1.77 -13.41
CA PHE A 65 3.00 1.31 -12.30
C PHE A 65 2.27 0.38 -11.31
N MET A 66 0.94 0.32 -11.35
CA MET A 66 0.14 -0.63 -10.56
C MET A 66 -0.17 -1.94 -11.31
N GLN A 67 -0.10 -1.94 -12.65
CA GLN A 67 -0.40 -3.10 -13.49
C GLN A 67 0.34 -4.40 -13.08
N PRO A 68 1.66 -4.41 -12.79
CA PRO A 68 2.37 -5.64 -12.43
C PRO A 68 2.08 -6.17 -11.01
N PHE A 69 1.30 -5.44 -10.19
CA PHE A 69 1.03 -5.79 -8.79
C PHE A 69 -0.42 -6.23 -8.53
N MET A 70 -1.36 -5.93 -9.44
CA MET A 70 -2.74 -6.40 -9.34
C MET A 70 -2.80 -7.94 -9.30
N GLY A 71 -3.66 -8.49 -8.43
CA GLY A 71 -3.85 -9.94 -8.28
C GLY A 71 -2.68 -10.70 -7.62
N ARG A 72 -1.55 -10.05 -7.30
CA ARG A 72 -0.34 -10.73 -6.78
C ARG A 72 -0.13 -10.65 -5.26
N SER A 73 -1.09 -10.12 -4.50
CA SER A 73 -0.91 -9.96 -3.05
C SER A 73 -0.87 -11.31 -2.33
N LYS A 74 0.22 -11.55 -1.58
CA LYS A 74 0.40 -12.73 -0.72
C LYS A 74 -0.02 -12.49 0.73
N HIS A 75 -0.42 -11.27 1.10
CA HIS A 75 -0.77 -10.88 2.47
C HIS A 75 -2.01 -9.97 2.48
N LEU A 76 -2.66 -9.84 3.64
CA LEU A 76 -3.75 -8.89 3.84
C LEU A 76 -3.19 -7.45 3.84
N SER A 77 -3.80 -6.56 3.06
CA SER A 77 -3.58 -5.12 3.20
C SER A 77 -4.15 -4.62 4.53
N LEU A 78 -3.74 -3.42 4.95
CA LEU A 78 -4.31 -2.80 6.15
C LEU A 78 -5.84 -2.61 6.00
N TYR A 79 -6.31 -2.30 4.80
CA TYR A 79 -7.74 -2.10 4.54
C TYR A 79 -8.53 -3.41 4.53
N ASP A 80 -7.96 -4.50 4.02
CA ASP A 80 -8.55 -5.84 4.09
C ASP A 80 -8.74 -6.26 5.56
N ALA A 81 -7.70 -6.05 6.38
CA ALA A 81 -7.72 -6.41 7.79
C ALA A 81 -8.58 -5.45 8.65
N LYS A 82 -8.78 -4.20 8.21
CA LYS A 82 -9.65 -3.18 8.83
C LYS A 82 -11.13 -3.49 8.65
N PHE A 83 -11.50 -4.31 7.66
CA PHE A 83 -12.85 -4.85 7.50
C PHE A 83 -13.31 -5.65 8.73
N ASN A 84 -12.39 -6.23 9.51
CA ASN A 84 -12.72 -6.91 10.77
C ASN A 84 -13.47 -6.02 11.77
N LYS A 85 -13.44 -4.68 11.65
CA LYS A 85 -14.31 -3.78 12.45
C LYS A 85 -15.81 -4.11 12.31
N LYS A 86 -16.24 -4.75 11.22
CA LYS A 86 -17.62 -5.24 11.02
C LYS A 86 -17.99 -6.40 11.95
N TYR A 87 -17.01 -7.22 12.37
CA TYR A 87 -17.21 -8.44 13.16
C TYR A 87 -16.68 -8.29 14.61
N CYS A 88 -15.71 -7.42 14.83
CA CYS A 88 -15.11 -7.14 16.13
C CYS A 88 -15.66 -5.84 16.71
N SER A 89 -16.81 -5.92 17.39
CA SER A 89 -17.37 -4.84 18.20
C SER A 89 -17.09 -5.06 19.69
N TYR A 90 -16.90 -3.97 20.44
CA TYR A 90 -16.61 -4.00 21.88
C TYR A 90 -17.54 -3.04 22.63
N PRO A 91 -18.86 -3.30 22.66
CA PRO A 91 -19.87 -2.33 23.12
C PRO A 91 -19.74 -1.93 24.60
N HIS A 92 -19.08 -2.75 25.42
CA HIS A 92 -18.87 -2.49 26.85
C HIS A 92 -17.52 -1.85 27.20
N ILE A 93 -16.69 -1.51 26.21
CA ILE A 93 -15.36 -0.93 26.45
C ILE A 93 -15.35 0.53 26.01
N PHE A 94 -15.42 1.45 26.98
CA PHE A 94 -15.18 2.87 26.75
C PHE A 94 -13.71 3.08 26.38
N LEU A 95 -13.46 3.23 25.07
CA LEU A 95 -12.13 3.52 24.53
C LEU A 95 -12.03 5.01 24.18
N PRO A 96 -11.33 5.84 24.99
CA PRO A 96 -11.02 7.22 24.62
C PRO A 96 -9.94 7.31 23.50
N GLN A 97 -9.37 6.17 23.10
CA GLN A 97 -8.18 6.10 22.26
C GLN A 97 -8.55 6.04 20.78
N LEU A 98 -8.62 7.22 20.15
CA LEU A 98 -8.70 7.35 18.70
C LEU A 98 -7.42 6.79 18.06
N CYS A 99 -7.53 5.82 17.15
CA CYS A 99 -6.37 5.35 16.39
C CYS A 99 -5.96 6.39 15.34
N HIS A 100 -4.76 6.93 15.47
CA HIS A 100 -4.21 7.92 14.56
C HIS A 100 -3.67 7.28 13.26
N ASN A 101 -3.29 8.13 12.31
CA ASN A 101 -2.55 7.75 11.11
C ASN A 101 -3.19 6.58 10.33
N PHE A 102 -4.51 6.63 10.16
CA PHE A 102 -5.34 5.63 9.47
C PHE A 102 -5.39 4.22 10.13
N GLY A 103 -4.85 4.04 11.35
CA GLY A 103 -4.98 2.81 12.12
C GLY A 103 -6.42 2.43 12.50
N TYR A 104 -6.58 1.29 13.18
CA TYR A 104 -7.87 0.82 13.69
C TYR A 104 -7.69 -0.02 14.95
N THR A 105 -8.73 -0.12 15.78
CA THR A 105 -8.69 -0.87 17.05
C THR A 105 -8.30 -2.34 16.83
N HIS A 106 -7.40 -2.88 17.63
CA HIS A 106 -6.88 -4.23 17.43
C HIS A 106 -7.97 -5.29 17.72
N PRO A 107 -8.27 -6.22 16.79
CA PRO A 107 -9.44 -7.11 16.82
C PRO A 107 -9.38 -8.26 17.85
N ARG A 108 -8.57 -8.09 18.90
CA ARG A 108 -8.43 -8.99 20.06
C ARG A 108 -8.06 -8.26 21.36
N ILE A 109 -7.54 -7.03 21.28
CA ILE A 109 -6.96 -6.30 22.43
C ILE A 109 -7.41 -4.84 22.28
N PRO A 110 -8.58 -4.46 22.80
CA PRO A 110 -9.24 -3.22 22.39
C PRO A 110 -8.52 -1.95 22.85
N SER A 111 -7.66 -2.04 23.87
CA SER A 111 -6.79 -0.98 24.39
C SER A 111 -5.54 -0.69 23.56
N ILE A 112 -5.35 -1.36 22.41
CA ILE A 112 -4.29 -1.03 21.44
C ILE A 112 -4.86 -0.95 20.02
N CYS A 113 -4.25 -0.12 19.19
CA CYS A 113 -4.55 0.00 17.77
C CYS A 113 -3.69 -0.98 16.96
N LYS A 114 -4.29 -1.67 15.99
CA LYS A 114 -3.54 -2.29 14.90
C LYS A 114 -3.07 -1.18 13.98
N CYS A 115 -1.80 -0.85 14.11
CA CYS A 115 -1.16 0.15 13.29
C CYS A 115 -1.04 -0.29 11.83
N PRO A 116 -1.06 0.67 10.89
CA PRO A 116 -0.37 0.51 9.63
C PRO A 116 1.08 0.02 9.84
N PRO A 117 1.73 -0.55 8.81
CA PRO A 117 3.18 -0.82 8.83
C PRO A 117 4.05 0.43 9.07
N PHE A 118 3.42 1.61 9.17
CA PHE A 118 3.98 2.92 9.49
C PHE A 118 4.54 3.10 10.89
N THR A 119 3.78 2.64 11.88
CA THR A 119 3.64 3.35 13.16
C THR A 119 3.72 2.38 14.31
N GLN A 120 4.10 2.92 15.44
CA GLN A 120 4.20 2.21 16.72
C GLN A 120 3.44 2.98 17.79
N GLY A 121 3.55 2.52 19.04
CA GLY A 121 2.73 3.02 20.15
C GLY A 121 1.29 2.49 20.08
N ASN A 122 0.58 2.57 21.21
CA ASN A 122 -0.73 1.95 21.36
C ASN A 122 -1.86 2.65 20.58
N ASP A 123 -1.66 3.90 20.15
CA ASP A 123 -2.62 4.68 19.35
C ASP A 123 -2.14 4.99 17.91
N CYS A 124 -0.98 4.47 17.52
CA CYS A 124 -0.35 4.70 16.23
C CYS A 124 0.02 6.17 15.94
N LYS A 125 0.19 7.04 16.95
CA LYS A 125 0.81 8.36 16.76
C LYS A 125 2.29 8.24 16.38
N ASP A 126 3.00 7.31 17.01
CA ASP A 126 4.46 7.28 16.98
C ASP A 126 5.04 6.74 15.68
N LEU A 127 6.17 7.34 15.32
CA LEU A 127 6.95 6.99 14.15
C LEU A 127 7.83 5.75 14.39
N ILE A 128 7.95 4.86 13.40
CA ILE A 128 9.00 3.85 13.42
C ILE A 128 10.38 4.50 13.26
N THR A 129 11.28 4.21 14.20
CA THR A 129 12.71 4.51 14.11
C THR A 129 13.45 3.44 13.30
N ASN A 130 14.58 3.81 12.68
CA ASN A 130 15.42 2.85 11.98
C ASN A 130 16.28 2.05 12.98
N ASN A 131 16.46 0.76 12.72
CA ASN A 131 17.38 -0.09 13.47
C ASN A 131 18.84 0.18 13.08
N HIS A 132 19.81 -0.36 13.82
CA HIS A 132 21.23 -0.07 13.64
C HIS A 132 21.87 -0.62 12.34
N PHE A 133 21.18 -1.48 11.58
CA PHE A 133 21.62 -1.91 10.24
C PHE A 133 21.22 -0.91 9.14
N CYS A 134 20.39 0.08 9.46
CA CYS A 134 19.89 1.12 8.58
C CYS A 134 20.57 2.47 8.89
N THR A 135 20.56 3.43 7.95
CA THR A 135 20.87 4.83 8.28
C THR A 135 19.91 5.35 9.36
N PHE A 136 20.45 5.80 10.49
CA PHE A 136 19.70 6.24 11.67
C PHE A 136 18.76 7.42 11.38
N HIS A 137 19.27 8.47 10.73
CA HIS A 137 18.48 9.62 10.31
C HIS A 137 17.55 9.23 9.14
N ASN A 138 16.30 8.93 9.47
CA ASN A 138 15.29 8.48 8.51
C ASN A 138 14.37 9.59 7.99
N ARG A 139 14.63 10.86 8.31
CA ARG A 139 13.86 12.04 7.87
C ARG A 139 14.70 12.85 6.87
N LEU A 140 14.13 13.10 5.69
CA LEU A 140 14.73 13.85 4.59
C LEU A 140 13.78 15.02 4.20
N PHE A 141 14.36 16.17 3.86
CA PHE A 141 13.60 17.41 3.58
C PHE A 141 13.80 17.87 2.13
N ALA A 142 12.70 17.88 1.38
CA ALA A 142 12.66 18.31 -0.01
C ALA A 142 12.59 19.84 -0.08
N THR A 143 13.72 20.48 -0.40
CA THR A 143 13.81 21.92 -0.69
C THR A 143 13.47 22.19 -2.16
N ARG A 144 13.53 23.44 -2.63
CA ARG A 144 13.40 23.74 -4.07
C ARG A 144 14.60 23.25 -4.90
N GLU A 145 15.74 23.02 -4.25
CA GLU A 145 16.95 22.51 -4.89
C GLU A 145 16.93 20.97 -4.89
N LYS A 146 17.72 20.35 -5.77
CA LYS A 146 17.79 18.90 -5.89
C LYS A 146 18.68 18.31 -4.78
N SER A 147 18.05 17.67 -3.82
CA SER A 147 18.74 16.88 -2.79
C SER A 147 19.02 15.45 -3.30
N ILE A 148 20.18 14.92 -2.93
CA ILE A 148 20.60 13.53 -3.19
C ILE A 148 20.92 12.87 -1.86
N ALA A 149 20.38 11.68 -1.59
CA ALA A 149 20.68 10.91 -0.40
C ALA A 149 21.13 9.48 -0.71
N PHE A 150 22.08 8.99 0.09
CA PHE A 150 22.68 7.64 0.00
C PHE A 150 22.41 6.82 1.29
N PRO A 151 21.15 6.47 1.61
CA PRO A 151 20.84 5.69 2.80
C PRO A 151 21.38 4.26 2.71
N ARG A 152 22.08 3.82 3.77
CA ARG A 152 22.43 2.41 3.98
C ARG A 152 21.14 1.66 4.32
N VAL A 153 20.88 0.57 3.59
CA VAL A 153 19.75 -0.32 3.88
C VAL A 153 20.18 -1.77 3.97
N SER A 154 19.67 -2.44 5.00
CA SER A 154 19.78 -3.89 5.24
C SER A 154 18.54 -4.32 6.03
N GLY A 155 17.85 -5.37 5.59
CA GLY A 155 16.56 -5.77 6.16
C GLY A 155 15.44 -4.74 5.91
N ARG A 156 14.82 -4.23 6.99
CA ARG A 156 13.60 -3.39 6.96
C ARG A 156 13.85 -1.94 7.38
N CYS A 157 14.35 -1.09 6.49
CA CYS A 157 14.57 0.34 6.75
C CYS A 157 13.41 1.20 6.21
N THR A 158 13.14 2.35 6.86
CA THR A 158 12.24 3.39 6.32
C THR A 158 12.98 4.68 6.05
N PHE A 159 12.52 5.46 5.07
CA PHE A 159 12.87 6.88 4.90
C PHE A 159 11.61 7.71 4.59
N TYR A 160 11.52 8.90 5.18
CA TYR A 160 10.45 9.87 5.01
C TYR A 160 10.99 11.05 4.19
N ILE A 161 10.35 11.39 3.08
CA ILE A 161 10.69 12.58 2.28
C ILE A 161 9.52 13.57 2.40
N SER A 162 9.81 14.78 2.89
CA SER A 162 8.76 15.74 3.21
C SER A 162 9.13 17.16 2.80
N THR A 163 8.16 17.96 2.35
CA THR A 163 8.34 19.41 2.16
C THR A 163 7.96 20.21 3.42
N SER A 164 7.34 19.55 4.41
CA SER A 164 7.02 20.06 5.75
C SER A 164 6.79 18.89 6.72
N TYR A 165 7.03 19.10 8.02
CA TYR A 165 7.42 18.05 8.98
C TYR A 165 6.28 17.07 9.40
N VAL A 166 5.90 16.12 8.55
CA VAL A 166 4.87 15.07 8.80
C VAL A 166 5.31 13.72 8.16
N PRO A 167 5.05 12.51 8.74
CA PRO A 167 5.97 11.35 8.58
C PRO A 167 5.44 10.09 7.79
N ILE A 168 5.78 8.85 8.25
CA ILE A 168 5.12 7.49 8.12
C ILE A 168 5.51 6.44 6.99
N CYS A 169 5.19 5.11 7.10
CA CYS A 169 5.84 3.93 6.38
C CYS A 169 4.86 2.95 5.60
N LYS A 170 4.99 1.61 5.32
CA LYS A 170 6.06 0.59 4.90
C LYS A 170 5.41 -0.63 4.15
N ASP A 171 6.13 -1.50 3.39
CA ASP A 171 6.01 -3.01 3.37
C ASP A 171 7.05 -3.79 2.46
N ASN A 172 6.85 -5.09 2.12
CA ASN A 172 7.85 -6.17 1.94
C ASN A 172 8.33 -6.63 0.52
N GLN A 173 9.66 -6.74 0.35
CA GLN A 173 10.42 -7.27 -0.81
C GLN A 173 10.38 -6.43 -2.10
N HIS A 174 10.67 -5.14 -1.90
CA HIS A 174 10.82 -4.09 -2.92
C HIS A 174 11.25 -2.79 -2.19
N VAL A 175 11.41 -1.71 -2.95
CA VAL A 175 11.24 -0.35 -2.43
C VAL A 175 9.80 0.09 -2.74
N GLU A 176 8.89 0.05 -1.77
CA GLU A 176 7.59 0.69 -1.96
C GLU A 176 7.76 2.23 -1.91
N LYS A 177 6.94 2.95 -2.68
CA LYS A 177 6.80 4.41 -2.65
C LYS A 177 5.32 4.76 -2.45
N ARG A 178 4.96 5.34 -1.31
CA ARG A 178 3.60 5.85 -1.02
C ARG A 178 3.58 7.37 -1.26
N TYR A 179 2.67 7.80 -2.12
CA TYR A 179 2.58 9.15 -2.71
C TYR A 179 1.11 9.62 -2.85
N LYS A 180 0.15 8.80 -2.40
CA LYS A 180 -1.28 9.11 -2.36
C LYS A 180 -1.62 9.95 -1.14
N ARG A 181 -2.69 10.74 -1.20
CA ARG A 181 -3.16 11.54 -0.05
C ARG A 181 -3.51 10.70 1.18
N ASP A 182 -4.11 9.53 0.98
CA ASP A 182 -4.21 8.49 2.01
C ASP A 182 -3.00 7.55 1.88
N LEU A 183 -2.05 7.68 2.82
CA LEU A 183 -0.84 6.89 2.84
C LEU A 183 -1.08 5.42 3.24
N ALA A 184 -2.26 5.05 3.77
CA ALA A 184 -2.50 3.66 4.19
C ALA A 184 -2.79 2.73 3.02
N ILE A 185 -3.26 3.31 1.90
CA ILE A 185 -3.31 2.66 0.60
C ILE A 185 -1.89 2.27 0.18
N SER A 186 -1.70 1.03 -0.29
CA SER A 186 -0.41 0.54 -0.78
C SER A 186 0.15 1.40 -1.91
N GLY A 187 1.47 1.56 -1.93
CA GLY A 187 2.20 2.36 -2.89
C GLY A 187 2.54 1.62 -4.18
N ILE A 188 3.40 2.24 -5.00
CA ILE A 188 4.05 1.58 -6.14
C ILE A 188 5.28 0.84 -5.62
N LEU A 189 5.50 -0.38 -6.08
CA LEU A 189 6.58 -1.25 -5.62
C LEU A 189 7.73 -1.24 -6.64
N PHE A 190 8.98 -1.10 -6.21
CA PHE A 190 10.16 -1.03 -7.08
C PHE A 190 11.16 -2.17 -6.81
N CYS A 191 11.58 -2.87 -7.86
CA CYS A 191 12.68 -3.83 -7.82
C CYS A 191 14.01 -3.16 -8.25
N PRO A 192 15.18 -3.52 -7.67
CA PRO A 192 16.46 -2.87 -7.96
C PRO A 192 16.96 -2.95 -9.42
N SER A 193 16.30 -3.73 -10.28
CA SER A 193 16.68 -3.99 -11.68
C SER A 193 15.99 -3.08 -12.71
N HIS A 194 15.27 -2.04 -12.28
CA HIS A 194 14.48 -1.18 -13.16
C HIS A 194 15.07 0.23 -13.29
N SER A 195 14.77 0.90 -14.40
CA SER A 195 15.20 2.28 -14.67
C SER A 195 14.65 3.28 -13.64
N PRO A 196 15.35 4.40 -13.39
CA PRO A 196 14.88 5.43 -12.47
C PRO A 196 13.58 6.06 -12.98
N GLN A 197 12.55 6.07 -12.12
CA GLN A 197 11.23 6.64 -12.42
C GLN A 197 10.90 7.82 -11.50
N VAL A 198 10.50 8.93 -12.11
CA VAL A 198 10.01 10.15 -11.45
C VAL A 198 8.56 9.93 -11.01
N ILE A 199 8.26 10.26 -9.74
CA ILE A 199 6.91 10.21 -9.18
C ILE A 199 6.65 11.55 -8.47
N VAL A 200 5.49 12.13 -8.72
CA VAL A 200 4.97 13.32 -8.02
C VAL A 200 3.97 12.86 -6.95
N SER A 201 4.01 13.48 -5.77
CA SER A 201 3.06 13.18 -4.70
C SER A 201 1.77 14.02 -4.82
N GLU A 202 0.65 13.44 -4.40
CA GLU A 202 -0.64 14.11 -4.27
C GLU A 202 -0.74 14.99 -3.00
N SER A 203 0.33 15.05 -2.20
CA SER A 203 0.43 15.80 -0.94
C SER A 203 1.86 16.34 -0.72
N ASN A 204 2.05 17.04 0.40
CA ASN A 204 3.35 17.53 0.89
C ASN A 204 4.29 16.43 1.44
N GLN A 205 3.92 15.15 1.30
CA GLN A 205 4.61 14.00 1.88
C GLN A 205 4.86 12.90 0.83
N MET A 206 6.00 12.23 0.91
CA MET A 206 6.27 10.98 0.19
C MET A 206 7.08 10.03 1.08
N VAL A 207 6.83 8.73 0.92
CA VAL A 207 7.19 7.71 1.90
C VAL A 207 7.88 6.55 1.19
N ILE A 208 9.13 6.23 1.57
CA ILE A 208 10.02 5.28 0.85
C ILE A 208 10.47 4.12 1.75
N GLN A 209 10.45 2.90 1.21
CA GLN A 209 10.17 1.69 1.99
C GLN A 209 11.06 0.51 1.58
N SER A 210 12.32 0.45 2.03
CA SER A 210 13.21 -0.65 1.64
C SER A 210 12.97 -1.91 2.49
N HIS A 211 12.56 -3.00 1.86
CA HIS A 211 12.51 -4.31 2.49
C HIS A 211 13.33 -5.30 1.64
N PHE A 212 14.47 -5.73 2.17
CA PHE A 212 15.42 -6.62 1.50
C PHE A 212 15.80 -7.81 2.41
N PRO A 213 16.47 -8.85 1.86
CA PRO A 213 17.25 -9.80 2.66
C PRO A 213 18.31 -9.09 3.55
N PRO A 214 18.96 -9.78 4.49
CA PRO A 214 20.07 -9.24 5.27
C PRO A 214 21.36 -9.13 4.42
N MET A 215 21.31 -8.29 3.39
CA MET A 215 22.42 -7.95 2.50
C MET A 215 22.43 -6.43 2.32
N GLN A 216 23.60 -5.81 2.31
CA GLN A 216 23.71 -4.36 2.17
C GLN A 216 23.40 -3.94 0.73
N ILE A 217 22.41 -3.06 0.57
CA ILE A 217 22.10 -2.41 -0.70
C ILE A 217 22.26 -0.90 -0.51
N ASN A 218 22.81 -0.23 -1.52
CA ASN A 218 22.92 1.23 -1.57
C ASN A 218 21.79 1.75 -2.45
N LEU A 219 20.89 2.56 -1.90
CA LEU A 219 19.87 3.28 -2.68
C LEU A 219 20.37 4.70 -2.97
N VAL A 220 20.07 5.20 -4.17
CA VAL A 220 20.24 6.61 -4.52
C VAL A 220 18.85 7.23 -4.60
N LEU A 221 18.62 8.30 -3.83
CA LEU A 221 17.35 9.01 -3.80
C LEU A 221 17.55 10.46 -4.26
N ASP A 222 17.10 10.74 -5.47
CA ASP A 222 16.94 12.10 -6.02
C ASP A 222 15.56 12.65 -5.63
N PHE A 223 15.51 13.84 -5.02
CA PHE A 223 14.23 14.48 -4.66
C PHE A 223 14.32 16.01 -4.56
N TRP A 224 13.22 16.68 -4.91
CA TRP A 224 13.05 18.14 -4.85
C TRP A 224 11.56 18.49 -4.67
N ARG A 225 11.29 19.73 -4.26
CA ARG A 225 9.94 20.31 -4.19
C ARG A 225 9.59 20.95 -5.53
N ILE A 226 8.54 20.44 -6.16
CA ILE A 226 7.89 21.13 -7.29
C ILE A 226 7.14 22.36 -6.77
N SER A 227 7.17 23.45 -7.54
CA SER A 227 6.29 24.61 -7.34
C SER A 227 5.21 24.56 -8.41
N ASN A 228 3.95 24.82 -8.01
CA ASN A 228 2.91 25.28 -8.93
C ASN A 228 3.13 26.77 -9.25
#